data_AF-A0A9W8VK94-F1
#
_entry.id   AF-A0A9W8VK94-F1
#
_cell.length_a   1.000
_cell.length_b   1.000
_cell.length_c   1.000
_cell.angle_alpha   90.00
_cell.angle_beta   90.00
_cell.angle_gamma   90.00
#
_symmetry.space_group_name_H-M   'P 1'
#
loop_
_entity.id
_entity.type
_entity.pdbx_description
1 polymer ?
#
loop_
_entity_poly.entity_id
_entity_poly.type
_entity_poly.pdbx_seq_one_letter_code
_entity_poly.pdbx_strand_id
1 'polypeptide(L)'
;MSRKATFLAEEGWTHGPFQYYQPSPLQSLLSIAASMPKVLEKIETLENEPTNVATTAARTHLAQLIKIRMRLESWASSFERSSPEPLYWHKRQDKDIECHYDVLSFPSLSTANALTHLWTFKIICMSKIQDLLARFPELTGFRIIVSIASLRKSCIELGAKILQSMTFLIRQDFMLYGRFSTGFPLQTAYQTLAVDAEGRDILRKLEKSVIEHIDIEVNSSSTKIPPTGDADVVHEKTQPNQVKNDEITSPTK
;
A
#
# COMPACT_ATOMS: atom_id res chain seq x y z
N MET A 1 -8.17 -12.78 7.76
CA MET A 1 -9.37 -11.91 7.85
C MET A 1 -10.61 -12.78 7.82
N SER A 2 -11.52 -12.57 8.77
CA SER A 2 -12.88 -13.10 8.69
C SER A 2 -13.54 -12.51 7.43
N ARG A 3 -13.99 -13.34 6.49
CA ARG A 3 -14.60 -12.91 5.22
C ARG A 3 -16.06 -12.46 5.38
N LYS A 4 -16.55 -12.35 6.61
CA LYS A 4 -17.95 -12.01 6.91
C LYS A 4 -18.35 -10.64 6.40
N ALA A 5 -19.60 -10.53 5.94
CA ALA A 5 -20.23 -9.25 5.63
C ALA A 5 -20.07 -8.26 6.79
N THR A 6 -19.88 -6.99 6.45
CA THR A 6 -19.72 -5.89 7.40
C THR A 6 -20.81 -4.86 7.21
N PHE A 7 -21.33 -4.30 8.30
CA PHE A 7 -22.29 -3.19 8.28
C PHE A 7 -21.70 -1.95 7.58
N LEU A 8 -20.37 -1.84 7.51
CA LEU A 8 -19.68 -0.77 6.78
C LEU A 8 -19.97 -0.76 5.28
N ALA A 9 -20.54 -1.83 4.72
CA ALA A 9 -20.95 -1.91 3.33
C ALA A 9 -22.32 -1.25 3.06
N GLU A 10 -23.08 -0.92 4.10
CA GLU A 10 -24.40 -0.33 3.98
C GLU A 10 -24.32 1.14 3.59
N GLU A 11 -25.30 1.62 2.81
CA GLU A 11 -25.29 2.96 2.23
C GLU A 11 -25.17 4.06 3.29
N GLY A 12 -25.85 3.88 4.43
CA GLY A 12 -25.77 4.79 5.57
C GLY A 12 -24.35 4.93 6.14
N TRP A 13 -23.53 3.88 6.06
CA TRP A 13 -22.16 3.88 6.57
C TRP A 13 -21.12 4.26 5.52
N THR A 14 -21.39 4.05 4.23
CA THR A 14 -20.49 4.48 3.15
C THR A 14 -20.67 5.95 2.76
N HIS A 15 -21.85 6.53 2.99
CA HIS A 15 -22.15 7.92 2.64
C HIS A 15 -22.34 8.81 3.88
N GLY A 16 -22.97 8.31 4.94
CA GLY A 16 -23.29 9.09 6.15
C GLY A 16 -22.10 9.86 6.72
N PRO A 17 -20.95 9.20 6.97
CA PRO A 17 -19.76 9.87 7.52
C PRO A 17 -19.17 10.98 6.63
N PHE A 18 -19.51 10.99 5.34
CA PHE A 18 -18.95 11.90 4.34
C PHE A 18 -19.98 12.88 3.77
N GLN A 19 -21.13 13.03 4.44
CA GLN A 19 -22.16 13.99 4.02
C GLN A 19 -21.67 15.44 4.09
N TYR A 20 -20.81 15.74 5.06
CA TYR A 20 -20.32 17.10 5.33
C TYR A 20 -18.83 17.29 5.02
N TYR A 21 -18.09 16.20 4.80
CA TYR A 21 -16.65 16.22 4.57
C TYR A 21 -16.27 15.32 3.41
N GLN A 22 -15.37 15.80 2.56
CA GLN A 22 -14.82 14.99 1.48
C GLN A 22 -13.96 13.85 2.07
N PRO A 23 -14.22 12.58 1.69
CA PRO A 23 -13.41 11.47 2.16
C PRO A 23 -11.99 11.61 1.63
N SER A 24 -11.00 11.29 2.46
CA SER A 24 -9.63 11.09 1.97
C SER A 24 -9.59 9.99 0.89
N PRO A 25 -8.55 9.95 0.04
CA PRO A 25 -8.40 8.90 -0.96
C PRO A 25 -8.53 7.49 -0.36
N LEU A 26 -7.85 7.23 0.76
CA LEU A 26 -7.94 5.94 1.44
C LEU A 26 -9.36 5.65 1.96
N GLN A 27 -10.05 6.63 2.54
CA GLN A 27 -11.43 6.43 3.03
C GLN A 27 -12.40 6.12 1.89
N SER A 28 -12.35 6.87 0.78
CA SER A 28 -13.21 6.60 -0.38
C SER A 28 -12.93 5.23 -1.01
N LEU A 29 -11.65 4.81 -1.03
CA LEU A 29 -11.26 3.46 -1.45
C LEU A 29 -11.83 2.39 -0.51
N LEU A 30 -11.74 2.61 0.81
CA LEU A 30 -12.27 1.68 1.82
C LEU A 30 -13.80 1.55 1.71
N SER A 31 -14.53 2.60 1.35
CA SER A 31 -15.98 2.53 1.07
C SER A 31 -16.30 1.60 -0.11
N ILE A 32 -15.42 1.51 -1.12
CA ILE A 32 -15.57 0.52 -2.20
C ILE A 32 -15.28 -0.88 -1.66
N ALA A 33 -14.16 -1.03 -0.95
CA ALA A 33 -13.68 -2.30 -0.41
C ALA A 33 -14.62 -2.93 0.63
N ALA A 34 -15.40 -2.11 1.35
CA ALA A 34 -16.37 -2.57 2.34
C ALA A 34 -17.42 -3.52 1.75
N SER A 35 -17.70 -3.42 0.45
CA SER A 35 -18.61 -4.34 -0.25
C SER A 35 -18.02 -5.73 -0.54
N MET A 36 -16.68 -5.89 -0.49
CA MET A 36 -16.00 -7.12 -0.86
C MET A 36 -16.28 -8.29 0.08
N PRO A 37 -16.20 -8.16 1.43
CA PRO A 37 -16.41 -9.29 2.34
C PRO A 37 -17.72 -10.03 2.08
N LYS A 38 -18.83 -9.31 1.91
CA LYS A 38 -20.15 -9.92 1.61
C LYS A 38 -20.13 -10.79 0.35
N VAL A 39 -19.37 -10.40 -0.68
CA VAL A 39 -19.24 -11.19 -1.91
C VAL A 39 -18.33 -12.39 -1.66
N LEU A 40 -17.24 -12.21 -0.93
CA LEU A 40 -16.30 -13.28 -0.59
C LEU A 40 -16.94 -14.37 0.27
N GLU A 41 -17.70 -14.00 1.29
CA GLU A 41 -18.46 -14.93 2.15
C GLU A 41 -19.38 -15.82 1.32
N LYS A 42 -20.15 -15.23 0.40
CA LYS A 42 -21.07 -15.99 -0.47
C LYS A 42 -20.35 -16.91 -1.45
N ILE A 43 -19.13 -16.55 -1.87
CA ILE A 43 -18.32 -17.41 -2.74
C ILE A 43 -17.83 -18.66 -2.00
N GLU A 44 -17.58 -18.56 -0.69
CA GLU A 44 -17.19 -19.70 0.14
C GLU A 44 -18.32 -20.69 0.37
N THR A 45 -19.57 -20.21 0.45
CA THR A 45 -20.73 -21.09 0.67
C THR A 45 -21.12 -21.90 -0.56
N LEU A 46 -20.59 -21.57 -1.75
CA LEU A 46 -20.92 -22.25 -3.01
C LEU A 46 -20.62 -23.76 -3.01
N GLU A 47 -19.66 -24.21 -2.19
CA GLU A 47 -19.29 -25.64 -2.11
C GLU A 47 -20.38 -26.51 -1.47
N ASN A 48 -21.30 -25.90 -0.72
CA ASN A 48 -22.39 -26.59 -0.04
C ASN A 48 -23.69 -26.61 -0.85
N GLU A 49 -23.71 -25.97 -2.02
CA GLU A 49 -24.92 -25.79 -2.83
C GLU A 49 -25.05 -26.87 -3.91
N PRO A 50 -26.29 -27.27 -4.28
CA PRO A 50 -26.52 -28.12 -5.44
C PRO A 50 -25.95 -27.49 -6.73
N THR A 51 -25.40 -28.31 -7.63
CA THR A 51 -24.62 -27.87 -8.80
C THR A 51 -25.30 -26.78 -9.65
N ASN A 52 -26.61 -26.89 -9.91
CA ASN A 52 -27.35 -25.91 -10.71
C ASN A 52 -27.52 -24.56 -9.99
N VAL A 53 -27.75 -24.58 -8.68
CA VAL A 53 -27.84 -23.39 -7.82
C VAL A 53 -26.47 -22.74 -7.69
N ALA A 54 -25.43 -23.55 -7.46
CA ALA A 54 -24.04 -23.11 -7.35
C ALA A 54 -23.56 -22.38 -8.61
N THR A 55 -23.81 -22.91 -9.81
CA THR A 55 -23.41 -22.26 -11.08
C THR A 55 -24.12 -20.93 -11.30
N THR A 56 -25.41 -20.85 -10.96
CA THR A 56 -26.18 -19.59 -11.09
C THR A 56 -25.67 -18.54 -10.09
N ALA A 57 -25.44 -18.92 -8.84
CA ALA A 57 -24.88 -18.04 -7.83
C ALA A 57 -23.45 -17.60 -8.16
N ALA A 58 -22.61 -18.51 -8.66
CA ALA A 58 -21.26 -18.22 -9.14
C ALA A 58 -21.27 -17.16 -10.25
N ARG A 59 -22.20 -17.24 -11.20
CA ARG A 59 -22.39 -16.22 -12.25
C ARG A 59 -22.69 -14.84 -11.64
N THR A 60 -23.60 -14.78 -10.67
CA THR A 60 -23.95 -13.54 -9.97
C THR A 60 -22.76 -12.96 -9.22
N HIS A 61 -22.01 -13.78 -8.48
CA HIS A 61 -20.84 -13.32 -7.72
C HIS A 61 -19.69 -12.89 -8.63
N LEU A 62 -19.51 -13.56 -9.77
CA LEU A 62 -18.56 -13.15 -10.79
C LEU A 62 -18.88 -11.75 -11.34
N ALA A 63 -20.15 -11.49 -11.67
CA ALA A 63 -20.58 -10.16 -12.10
C ALA A 63 -20.37 -9.09 -11.00
N GLN A 64 -20.60 -9.43 -9.73
CA GLN A 64 -20.34 -8.53 -8.60
C GLN A 64 -18.85 -8.22 -8.45
N LEU A 65 -17.96 -9.21 -8.57
CA LEU A 65 -16.52 -9.00 -8.54
C LEU A 65 -16.05 -8.12 -9.71
N ILE A 66 -16.55 -8.36 -10.92
CA ILE A 66 -16.23 -7.51 -12.08
C ILE A 66 -16.67 -6.06 -11.83
N LYS A 67 -17.87 -5.85 -11.29
CA LYS A 67 -18.35 -4.50 -10.92
C LYS A 67 -17.45 -3.84 -9.88
N ILE A 68 -17.01 -4.58 -8.84
CA ILE A 68 -16.07 -4.07 -7.84
C ILE A 68 -14.74 -3.68 -8.50
N ARG A 69 -14.20 -4.55 -9.36
CA ARG A 69 -12.98 -4.27 -10.11
C ARG A 69 -13.09 -2.98 -10.94
N MET A 70 -14.18 -2.79 -11.68
CA MET A 70 -14.42 -1.58 -12.47
C MET A 70 -14.49 -0.33 -11.58
N ARG A 71 -15.10 -0.43 -10.38
CA ARG A 71 -15.12 0.68 -9.41
C ARG A 71 -13.72 1.01 -8.90
N LEU A 72 -12.89 0.01 -8.60
CA LEU A 72 -11.50 0.20 -8.20
C LEU A 72 -10.67 0.86 -9.31
N GLU A 73 -10.88 0.47 -10.57
CA GLU A 73 -10.22 1.07 -11.73
C GLU A 73 -10.66 2.53 -11.94
N SER A 74 -11.97 2.81 -11.89
CA SER A 74 -12.51 4.16 -11.97
C SER A 74 -12.01 5.06 -10.83
N TRP A 75 -11.91 4.51 -9.62
CA TRP A 75 -11.32 5.20 -8.48
C TRP A 75 -9.86 5.54 -8.74
N ALA A 76 -9.05 4.59 -9.23
CA ALA A 76 -7.64 4.80 -9.52
C ALA A 76 -7.43 5.93 -10.56
N SER A 77 -8.19 5.89 -11.66
CA SER A 77 -8.13 6.94 -12.69
C SER A 77 -8.61 8.30 -12.19
N SER A 78 -9.54 8.34 -11.23
CA SER A 78 -9.98 9.59 -10.62
C SER A 78 -8.93 10.14 -9.67
N PHE A 79 -8.28 9.28 -8.88
CA PHE A 79 -7.21 9.68 -7.96
C PHE A 79 -6.01 10.24 -8.72
N GLU A 80 -5.61 9.59 -9.83
CA GLU A 80 -4.53 10.05 -10.70
C GLU A 80 -4.85 11.40 -11.34
N ARG A 81 -6.06 11.59 -11.89
CA ARG A 81 -6.49 12.89 -12.46
C ARG A 81 -6.57 14.02 -11.44
N SER A 82 -6.85 13.71 -10.19
CA SER A 82 -6.91 14.70 -9.11
C SER A 82 -5.56 15.09 -8.54
N SER A 83 -4.49 14.36 -8.91
CA SER A 83 -3.15 14.61 -8.39
C SER A 83 -2.38 15.56 -9.31
N PRO A 84 -1.75 16.62 -8.77
CA PRO A 84 -0.91 17.53 -9.55
C PRO A 84 0.41 16.87 -9.98
N GLU A 85 0.82 15.80 -9.31
CA GLU A 85 2.08 15.10 -9.49
C GLU A 85 1.87 13.59 -9.64
N PRO A 86 2.85 12.85 -10.21
CA PRO A 86 2.77 11.39 -10.31
C PRO A 86 2.55 10.76 -8.93
N LEU A 87 1.61 9.80 -8.85
CA LEU A 87 1.28 9.15 -7.59
C LEU A 87 2.41 8.27 -7.03
N TYR A 88 3.34 7.84 -7.90
CA TYR A 88 4.56 7.13 -7.53
C TYR A 88 5.58 7.19 -8.66
N TRP A 89 6.84 6.92 -8.34
CA TRP A 89 7.93 6.78 -9.30
C TRP A 89 8.97 5.79 -8.80
N HIS A 90 9.76 5.26 -9.74
CA HIS A 90 10.90 4.41 -9.43
C HIS A 90 12.07 5.29 -9.00
N LYS A 91 12.61 5.03 -7.80
CA LYS A 91 13.82 5.69 -7.34
C LYS A 91 15.02 4.88 -7.83
N ARG A 92 15.70 5.38 -8.88
CA ARG A 92 16.98 4.81 -9.30
C ARG A 92 18.01 5.07 -8.20
N GLN A 93 18.65 4.01 -7.72
CA GLN A 93 19.83 4.15 -6.85
C GLN A 93 21.04 4.61 -7.67
N ASP A 94 21.89 5.42 -7.06
CA ASP A 94 23.13 5.89 -7.66
C ASP A 94 24.10 4.73 -7.93
N LYS A 95 24.30 4.49 -9.22
CA LYS A 95 25.37 3.88 -10.03
C LYS A 95 26.37 2.81 -9.53
N ASP A 96 26.53 2.44 -8.26
CA ASP A 96 27.68 1.58 -7.88
C ASP A 96 27.36 0.15 -7.42
N ILE A 97 26.10 -0.29 -7.44
CA ILE A 97 25.76 -1.68 -7.12
C ILE A 97 24.79 -2.22 -8.16
N GLU A 98 25.17 -3.34 -8.75
CA GLU A 98 24.49 -4.14 -9.78
C GLU A 98 23.16 -4.76 -9.30
N CYS A 99 22.43 -4.09 -8.40
CA CYS A 99 21.15 -4.52 -7.85
C CYS A 99 20.03 -3.61 -8.40
N HIS A 100 19.66 -3.84 -9.66
CA HIS A 100 18.56 -3.15 -10.31
C HIS A 100 17.20 -3.68 -9.83
N TYR A 101 16.77 -3.27 -8.64
CA TYR A 101 15.36 -3.37 -8.27
C TYR A 101 14.84 -2.02 -7.80
N ASP A 102 13.95 -1.48 -8.62
CA ASP A 102 13.45 -0.13 -8.43
C ASP A 102 12.49 -0.07 -7.23
N VAL A 103 12.97 0.46 -6.11
CA VAL A 103 12.12 0.85 -4.98
C VAL A 103 11.13 1.92 -5.43
N LEU A 104 9.87 1.78 -5.02
CA LEU A 104 8.85 2.78 -5.29
C LEU A 104 8.91 3.91 -4.26
N SER A 105 8.94 5.13 -4.78
CA SER A 105 8.78 6.35 -4.00
C SER A 105 7.41 6.97 -4.25
N PHE A 106 6.90 7.67 -3.25
CA PHE A 106 5.57 8.26 -3.24
C PHE A 106 5.66 9.71 -2.74
N PRO A 107 4.72 10.58 -3.16
CA PRO A 107 4.68 11.96 -2.68
C PRO A 107 4.30 12.05 -1.19
N SER A 108 3.60 11.05 -0.66
CA SER A 108 3.23 11.01 0.77
C SER A 108 2.95 9.58 1.26
N LEU A 109 3.00 9.41 2.58
CA LEU A 109 2.54 8.18 3.26
C LEU A 109 1.08 7.85 2.92
N SER A 110 0.22 8.87 2.86
CA SER A 110 -1.20 8.71 2.52
C SER A 110 -1.39 8.15 1.11
N THR A 111 -0.61 8.63 0.13
CA THR A 111 -0.63 8.12 -1.25
C THR A 111 -0.13 6.69 -1.31
N ALA A 112 0.98 6.39 -0.64
CA ALA A 112 1.54 5.03 -0.58
C ALA A 112 0.55 4.02 0.03
N ASN A 113 -0.11 4.40 1.13
CA ASN A 113 -1.14 3.58 1.76
C ASN A 113 -2.35 3.38 0.83
N ALA A 114 -2.87 4.45 0.23
CA ALA A 114 -4.01 4.36 -0.68
C ALA A 114 -3.72 3.43 -1.87
N LEU A 115 -2.53 3.53 -2.48
CA LEU A 115 -2.14 2.69 -3.60
C LEU A 115 -1.90 1.24 -3.22
N THR A 116 -1.18 0.97 -2.12
CA THR A 116 -0.93 -0.41 -1.68
C THR A 116 -2.22 -1.13 -1.28
N HIS A 117 -3.16 -0.44 -0.64
CA HIS A 117 -4.50 -0.98 -0.40
C HIS A 117 -5.30 -1.19 -1.69
N LEU A 118 -5.24 -0.26 -2.65
CA LEU A 118 -5.91 -0.42 -3.95
C LEU A 118 -5.40 -1.68 -4.65
N TRP A 119 -4.08 -1.85 -4.75
CA TRP A 119 -3.45 -3.00 -5.38
C TRP A 119 -3.83 -4.29 -4.69
N THR A 120 -3.87 -4.29 -3.36
CA THR A 120 -4.34 -5.41 -2.54
C THR A 120 -5.77 -5.81 -2.88
N PHE A 121 -6.71 -4.85 -2.92
CA PHE A 121 -8.10 -5.13 -3.26
C PHE A 121 -8.27 -5.62 -4.69
N LYS A 122 -7.50 -5.07 -5.65
CA LYS A 122 -7.47 -5.56 -7.03
C LYS A 122 -6.97 -7.01 -7.10
N ILE A 123 -5.89 -7.35 -6.40
CA ILE A 123 -5.36 -8.73 -6.33
C ILE A 123 -6.43 -9.69 -5.81
N ILE A 124 -7.08 -9.37 -4.69
CA ILE A 124 -8.11 -10.23 -4.10
C ILE A 124 -9.26 -10.44 -5.09
N CYS A 125 -9.74 -9.36 -5.70
CA CYS A 125 -10.84 -9.41 -6.65
C CYS A 125 -10.49 -10.27 -7.88
N MET A 126 -9.31 -10.05 -8.48
CA MET A 126 -8.86 -10.78 -9.66
C MET A 126 -8.56 -12.25 -9.36
N SER A 127 -8.01 -12.56 -8.18
CA SER A 127 -7.77 -13.94 -7.76
C SER A 127 -9.09 -14.70 -7.60
N LYS A 128 -10.12 -14.07 -7.02
CA LYS A 128 -11.43 -14.71 -6.86
C LYS A 128 -12.19 -14.86 -8.17
N ILE A 129 -11.99 -13.94 -9.13
CA ILE A 129 -12.48 -14.11 -10.50
C ILE A 129 -11.82 -15.35 -11.14
N GLN A 130 -10.49 -15.50 -11.01
CA GLN A 130 -9.78 -16.67 -11.53
C GLN A 130 -10.29 -17.97 -10.90
N ASP A 131 -10.41 -18.00 -9.56
CA ASP A 131 -10.94 -19.17 -8.82
C ASP A 131 -12.34 -19.57 -9.31
N LEU A 132 -13.25 -18.60 -9.48
CA LEU A 132 -14.61 -18.89 -9.94
C LEU A 132 -14.62 -19.40 -11.38
N LEU A 133 -13.84 -18.78 -12.27
CA LEU A 133 -13.76 -19.24 -13.66
C LEU A 133 -13.18 -20.65 -13.74
N ALA A 134 -12.19 -20.98 -12.90
CA ALA A 134 -11.60 -22.32 -12.83
C ALA A 134 -12.58 -23.38 -12.30
N ARG A 135 -13.33 -23.06 -11.23
CA ARG A 135 -14.30 -23.97 -10.61
C ARG A 135 -15.58 -24.19 -11.42
N PHE A 136 -15.98 -23.20 -12.22
CA PHE A 136 -17.22 -23.25 -13.02
C PHE A 136 -16.91 -23.04 -14.51
N PRO A 137 -16.47 -24.09 -15.23
CA PRO A 137 -16.15 -24.02 -16.66
C PRO A 137 -17.30 -23.53 -17.53
N GLU A 138 -18.56 -23.71 -17.09
CA GLU A 138 -19.79 -23.28 -17.77
C GLU A 138 -19.91 -21.76 -17.92
N LEU A 139 -19.09 -20.99 -17.20
CA LEU A 139 -19.04 -19.53 -17.27
C LEU A 139 -18.17 -19.02 -18.44
N THR A 140 -18.10 -19.77 -19.55
CA THR A 140 -17.25 -19.49 -20.72
C THR A 140 -17.45 -18.09 -21.30
N GLY A 141 -18.67 -17.55 -21.27
CA GLY A 141 -18.97 -16.20 -21.76
C GLY A 141 -18.13 -15.10 -21.08
N PHE A 142 -17.76 -15.28 -19.81
CA PHE A 142 -16.89 -14.36 -19.09
C PHE A 142 -15.41 -14.54 -19.43
N ARG A 143 -14.99 -15.75 -19.85
CA ARG A 143 -13.61 -16.02 -20.26
C ARG A 143 -13.22 -15.30 -21.55
N ILE A 144 -14.20 -14.98 -22.39
CA ILE A 144 -14.01 -14.16 -23.60
C ILE A 144 -13.66 -12.72 -23.21
N ILE A 145 -14.30 -12.20 -22.16
CA ILE A 145 -14.14 -10.81 -21.70
C ILE A 145 -12.91 -10.68 -20.79
N VAL A 146 -12.58 -11.75 -20.05
CA VAL A 146 -11.57 -11.75 -19.01
C VAL A 146 -10.59 -12.90 -19.20
N SER A 147 -9.37 -12.58 -19.64
CA SER A 147 -8.29 -13.55 -19.76
C SER A 147 -7.69 -13.91 -18.40
N ILE A 148 -7.72 -15.20 -18.04
CA ILE A 148 -7.12 -15.72 -16.80
C ILE A 148 -5.62 -15.42 -16.73
N ALA A 149 -4.91 -15.59 -17.84
CA ALA A 149 -3.47 -15.28 -17.90
C ALA A 149 -3.19 -13.78 -17.67
N SER A 150 -4.02 -12.90 -18.23
CA SER A 150 -3.91 -11.45 -18.02
C SER A 150 -4.20 -11.05 -16.56
N LEU A 151 -5.22 -11.66 -15.95
CA LEU A 151 -5.51 -11.46 -14.53
C LEU A 151 -4.34 -11.91 -13.65
N ARG A 152 -3.77 -13.07 -13.94
CA ARG A 152 -2.63 -13.60 -13.19
C ARG A 152 -1.41 -12.70 -13.30
N LYS A 153 -1.04 -12.30 -14.52
CA LYS A 153 0.05 -11.35 -14.77
C LYS A 153 -0.16 -10.04 -14.00
N SER A 154 -1.39 -9.50 -14.04
CA SER A 154 -1.75 -8.30 -13.28
C SER A 154 -1.60 -8.50 -11.76
N CYS A 155 -2.00 -9.66 -11.23
CA CYS A 155 -1.80 -9.99 -9.81
C CYS A 155 -0.30 -10.01 -9.43
N ILE A 156 0.55 -10.58 -10.29
CA ILE A 156 2.00 -10.62 -10.08
C ILE A 156 2.58 -9.19 -10.07
N GLU A 157 2.27 -8.39 -11.09
CA GLU A 157 2.74 -7.01 -11.20
C GLU A 157 2.33 -6.17 -9.98
N LEU A 158 1.08 -6.30 -9.53
CA LEU A 158 0.60 -5.60 -8.33
C LEU A 158 1.28 -6.10 -7.06
N GLY A 159 1.53 -7.41 -6.93
CA GLY A 159 2.27 -7.98 -5.81
C GLY A 159 3.70 -7.44 -5.74
N ALA A 160 4.37 -7.37 -6.89
CA ALA A 160 5.70 -6.76 -6.99
C ALA A 160 5.70 -5.30 -6.55
N LYS A 161 4.74 -4.49 -7.03
CA LYS A 161 4.59 -3.09 -6.62
C LYS A 161 4.39 -2.94 -5.11
N ILE A 162 3.57 -3.79 -4.49
CA ILE A 162 3.38 -3.77 -3.04
C ILE A 162 4.72 -4.01 -2.32
N LEU A 163 5.51 -5.00 -2.73
CA LEU A 163 6.82 -5.27 -2.13
C LEU A 163 7.79 -4.11 -2.33
N GLN A 164 7.84 -3.54 -3.54
CA GLN A 164 8.69 -2.39 -3.85
C GLN A 164 8.31 -1.12 -3.07
N SER A 165 7.08 -1.02 -2.57
CA SER A 165 6.65 0.07 -1.68
C SER A 165 7.12 -0.08 -0.24
N MET A 166 7.54 -1.27 0.18
CA MET A 166 7.77 -1.56 1.60
C MET A 166 8.89 -0.70 2.17
N THR A 167 9.99 -0.53 1.44
CA THR A 167 11.10 0.34 1.85
C THR A 167 10.63 1.76 2.14
N PHE A 168 9.72 2.31 1.33
CA PHE A 168 9.14 3.62 1.61
C PHE A 168 8.25 3.60 2.86
N LEU A 169 7.33 2.63 2.96
CA LEU A 169 6.31 2.58 4.01
C LEU A 169 6.88 2.30 5.41
N ILE A 170 8.01 1.61 5.53
CA ILE A 170 8.62 1.24 6.82
C ILE A 170 9.66 2.25 7.33
N ARG A 171 9.90 3.34 6.59
CA ARG A 171 10.81 4.43 6.99
C ARG A 171 10.47 4.92 8.40
N GLN A 172 11.52 5.22 9.16
CA GLN A 172 11.39 5.67 10.56
C GLN A 172 10.55 6.94 10.68
N ASP A 173 10.61 7.83 9.70
CA ASP A 173 9.84 9.09 9.64
C ASP A 173 8.31 8.87 9.68
N PHE A 174 7.83 7.69 9.28
CA PHE A 174 6.41 7.33 9.30
C PHE A 174 5.97 6.63 10.58
N MET A 175 6.88 6.51 11.56
CA MET A 175 6.66 5.95 12.88
C MET A 175 5.93 4.59 12.80
N LEU A 176 5.03 4.33 13.76
CA LEU A 176 4.26 3.09 13.81
C LEU A 176 3.18 3.00 12.73
N TYR A 177 2.69 4.14 12.21
CA TYR A 177 1.58 4.17 11.27
C TYR A 177 1.92 3.50 9.94
N GLY A 178 3.12 3.74 9.40
CA GLY A 178 3.59 3.08 8.18
C GLY A 178 3.72 1.57 8.34
N ARG A 179 4.20 1.10 9.50
CA ARG A 179 4.35 -0.34 9.77
C ARG A 179 3.01 -1.04 9.93
N PHE A 180 2.08 -0.45 10.68
CA PHE A 180 0.77 -1.07 10.91
C PHE A 180 -0.12 -1.13 9.65
N SER A 181 0.01 -0.19 8.72
CA SER A 181 -0.75 -0.22 7.46
C SER A 181 -0.24 -1.26 6.46
N THR A 182 1.02 -1.70 6.57
CA THR A 182 1.64 -2.61 5.59
C THR A 182 1.26 -4.08 5.76
N GLY A 183 0.86 -4.52 6.96
CA GLY A 183 0.73 -5.95 7.25
C GLY A 183 -0.21 -6.69 6.30
N PHE A 184 -1.39 -6.12 6.03
CA PHE A 184 -2.37 -6.73 5.14
C PHE A 184 -1.96 -6.70 3.64
N PRO A 185 -1.51 -5.55 3.08
CA PRO A 185 -0.94 -5.53 1.74
C PRO A 185 0.23 -6.49 1.56
N LEU A 186 1.18 -6.49 2.49
CA LEU A 186 2.38 -7.31 2.43
C LEU A 186 2.03 -8.80 2.42
N GLN A 187 1.17 -9.24 3.34
CA GLN A 187 0.69 -10.62 3.37
C GLN A 187 0.04 -11.02 2.04
N THR A 188 -0.79 -10.14 1.47
CA THR A 188 -1.47 -10.41 0.18
C THR A 188 -0.47 -10.54 -0.96
N ALA A 189 0.55 -9.68 -1.02
CA ALA A 189 1.59 -9.75 -2.03
C ALA A 189 2.39 -11.06 -1.92
N TYR A 190 2.81 -11.44 -0.71
CA TYR A 190 3.51 -12.70 -0.46
C TYR A 190 2.70 -13.91 -0.92
N GLN A 191 1.44 -14.00 -0.49
CA GLN A 191 0.56 -15.11 -0.87
C GLN A 191 0.36 -15.18 -2.38
N THR A 192 0.26 -14.03 -3.05
CA THR A 192 0.03 -13.94 -4.50
C THR A 192 1.27 -14.32 -5.30
N LEU A 193 2.46 -13.95 -4.85
CA LEU A 193 3.70 -14.26 -5.54
C LEU A 193 4.15 -15.71 -5.27
N ALA A 194 3.79 -16.30 -4.12
CA ALA A 194 4.18 -17.67 -3.80
C ALA A 194 3.52 -18.77 -4.67
N VAL A 195 2.44 -18.46 -5.39
CA VAL A 195 1.57 -19.44 -6.08
C VAL A 195 2.32 -20.26 -7.15
N ASP A 196 3.01 -19.62 -8.09
CA ASP A 196 3.61 -20.27 -9.26
C ASP A 196 5.10 -19.90 -9.44
N ALA A 197 5.75 -20.52 -10.43
CA ALA A 197 7.17 -20.36 -10.65
C ALA A 197 7.55 -18.90 -10.98
N GLU A 198 6.74 -18.23 -11.80
CA GLU A 198 6.94 -16.84 -12.20
C GLU A 198 6.86 -15.89 -10.99
N GLY A 199 5.80 -16.01 -10.18
CA GLY A 199 5.66 -15.21 -8.98
C GLY A 199 6.78 -15.46 -7.97
N ARG A 200 7.19 -16.72 -7.78
CA ARG A 200 8.27 -17.07 -6.84
C ARG A 200 9.63 -16.55 -7.28
N ASP A 201 9.89 -16.49 -8.59
CA ASP A 201 11.11 -15.89 -9.12
C ASP A 201 11.17 -14.39 -8.77
N ILE A 202 10.07 -13.66 -9.00
CA ILE A 202 9.96 -12.24 -8.65
C ILE A 202 10.08 -12.03 -7.14
N LEU A 203 9.45 -12.88 -6.33
CA LEU A 203 9.51 -12.79 -4.88
C LEU A 203 10.95 -12.88 -4.38
N ARG A 204 11.70 -13.91 -4.79
CA ARG A 204 13.11 -14.11 -4.37
C ARG A 204 13.99 -12.94 -4.75
N LYS A 205 13.78 -12.38 -5.95
CA LYS A 205 14.50 -11.22 -6.45
C LYS A 205 14.27 -9.99 -5.57
N LEU A 206 13.01 -9.73 -5.21
CA LEU A 206 12.63 -8.58 -4.38
C LEU A 206 13.00 -8.75 -2.91
N GLU A 207 12.86 -9.94 -2.33
CA GLU A 207 13.28 -10.22 -0.94
C GLU A 207 14.78 -9.96 -0.76
N LYS A 208 15.61 -10.44 -1.69
CA LYS A 208 17.06 -10.20 -1.67
C LYS A 208 17.37 -8.70 -1.65
N SER A 209 16.70 -7.92 -2.50
CA SER A 209 16.90 -6.47 -2.59
C SER A 209 16.43 -5.71 -1.33
N VAL A 210 15.28 -6.09 -0.75
CA VAL A 210 14.75 -5.42 0.44
C VAL A 210 15.62 -5.69 1.68
N ILE A 211 16.12 -6.92 1.85
CA ILE A 211 17.02 -7.28 2.94
C ILE A 211 18.32 -6.47 2.83
N GLU A 212 18.93 -6.43 1.63
CA GLU A 212 20.13 -5.64 1.37
C GLU A 212 19.92 -4.14 1.70
N HIS A 213 18.73 -3.58 1.45
CA HIS A 213 18.44 -2.18 1.78
C HIS A 213 18.24 -1.90 3.27
N ILE A 214 17.58 -2.81 4.00
CA ILE A 214 17.39 -2.65 5.44
C ILE A 214 18.77 -2.68 6.14
N ASP A 215 19.66 -3.57 5.73
CA ASP A 215 21.01 -3.66 6.30
C ASP A 215 21.85 -2.40 6.02
N ILE A 216 21.72 -1.79 4.83
CA ILE A 216 22.41 -0.53 4.48
C ILE A 216 21.86 0.66 5.29
N GLU A 217 20.54 0.78 5.46
CA GLU A 217 19.94 1.87 6.25
C GLU A 217 20.29 1.77 7.74
N VAL A 218 20.37 0.56 8.29
CA VAL A 218 20.81 0.34 9.68
C VAL A 218 22.27 0.74 9.85
N ASN A 219 23.16 0.33 8.94
CA ASN A 219 24.59 0.61 9.02
C ASN A 219 24.93 2.09 8.77
N SER A 220 24.21 2.78 7.88
CA SER A 220 24.36 4.22 7.61
C SER A 220 23.79 5.11 8.74
N SER A 221 22.84 4.59 9.52
CA SER A 221 22.32 5.27 10.70
C SER A 221 23.27 5.16 11.91
N SER A 222 24.01 4.06 12.03
CA SER A 222 25.02 3.86 13.09
C SER A 222 26.27 4.72 12.94
N THR A 223 26.54 5.27 11.75
CA THR A 223 27.73 6.10 11.47
C THR A 223 27.54 7.60 11.76
N LYS A 224 26.36 8.02 12.25
CA LYS A 224 26.04 9.43 12.55
C LYS A 224 26.13 9.81 14.03
N ILE A 225 26.79 9.02 14.87
CA ILE A 225 27.11 9.43 16.25
C ILE A 225 28.47 10.14 16.22
N PRO A 226 28.56 11.46 16.47
CA PRO A 226 29.85 12.13 16.62
C PRO A 226 30.55 11.56 17.85
N PRO A 227 31.88 11.35 17.83
CA PRO A 227 32.60 10.99 19.04
C PRO A 227 32.46 12.16 20.02
N THR A 228 31.97 11.87 21.22
CA THR A 228 32.07 12.76 22.38
C THR A 228 33.54 13.13 22.55
N GLY A 229 33.87 14.36 22.19
CA GLY A 229 35.21 14.92 22.37
C GLY A 229 35.54 14.98 23.85
N ASP A 230 36.72 14.44 24.18
CA ASP A 230 37.33 14.49 25.48
C ASP A 230 37.38 15.92 26.03
N ALA A 231 37.07 16.01 27.31
CA ALA A 231 37.20 17.23 28.10
C ALA A 231 38.69 17.50 28.36
N ASP A 232 39.28 18.43 27.61
CA ASP A 232 40.54 19.05 28.00
C ASP A 232 40.26 20.32 28.80
N VAL A 233 40.55 20.21 30.09
CA VAL A 233 40.66 21.28 31.07
C VAL A 233 41.92 22.09 30.76
N VAL A 234 41.77 23.38 30.44
CA VAL A 234 42.86 24.34 30.61
C VAL A 234 42.35 25.58 31.36
N HIS A 235 42.99 25.78 32.50
CA HIS A 235 42.80 26.86 33.46
C HIS A 235 43.38 28.19 32.96
N GLU A 236 42.60 29.26 33.23
CA GLU A 236 43.05 30.53 33.83
C GLU A 236 43.77 31.58 32.95
N LYS A 237 43.12 32.75 32.76
CA LYS A 237 43.46 34.00 33.46
C LYS A 237 42.51 35.17 33.15
N THR A 238 41.85 35.60 34.22
CA THR A 238 41.15 36.87 34.52
C THR A 238 42.12 38.07 34.32
N GLN A 239 41.78 39.22 33.69
CA GLN A 239 41.08 40.43 34.22
C GLN A 239 41.48 41.65 33.30
N PRO A 240 41.03 42.93 33.45
CA PRO A 240 39.73 43.54 33.83
C PRO A 240 39.17 44.59 32.82
N ASN A 241 37.86 44.87 32.96
CA ASN A 241 37.11 46.14 32.83
C ASN A 241 37.55 47.26 31.85
N GLN A 242 36.59 47.67 31.00
CA GLN A 242 36.18 49.09 30.97
C GLN A 242 34.66 49.25 30.87
N VAL A 243 34.18 50.10 31.77
CA VAL A 243 32.83 50.65 31.92
C VAL A 243 32.65 51.78 30.90
N LYS A 244 31.49 51.83 30.23
CA LYS A 244 30.86 53.11 29.89
C LYS A 244 29.33 52.96 29.81
N ASN A 245 28.68 53.65 30.73
CA ASN A 245 27.27 54.01 30.68
C ASN A 245 27.01 54.92 29.47
N ASP A 246 25.81 54.90 28.90
CA ASP A 246 24.89 56.04 28.96
C ASP A 246 23.50 55.74 28.34
N GLU A 247 22.50 56.19 29.09
CA GLU A 247 21.19 56.76 28.71
C GLU A 247 20.11 55.99 27.93
N ILE A 248 19.20 55.40 28.73
CA ILE A 248 17.76 55.71 28.82
C ILE A 248 17.15 56.67 27.78
N THR A 249 16.18 56.19 26.99
CA THR A 249 14.82 56.76 26.94
C THR A 249 13.81 55.80 26.30
N SER A 250 12.70 55.55 27.01
CA SER A 250 11.51 54.82 26.53
C SER A 250 10.43 55.82 26.04
N PRO A 251 9.16 55.44 25.81
CA PRO A 251 8.53 55.48 24.49
C PRO A 251 7.37 56.50 24.40
N THR A 252 6.85 56.78 23.20
CA THR A 252 5.53 57.43 23.09
C THR A 252 4.71 56.94 21.90
N LYS A 253 3.53 56.41 22.24
CA LYS A 253 2.24 56.30 21.52
C LYS A 253 2.13 55.46 20.24
#